data_AF-A0A1D6QCQ9-F1
#
_entry.id   AF-A0A1D6QCQ9-F1
#
_cell.length_a   1.000
_cell.length_b   1.000
_cell.length_c   1.000
_cell.angle_alpha   90.00
_cell.angle_beta   90.00
_cell.angle_gamma   90.00
#
_symmetry.space_group_name_H-M   'P 1'
#
loop_
_entity.id
_entity.type
_entity.pdbx_description
1 polymer ?
#
loop_
_entity_poly.entity_id
_entity_poly.type
_entity_poly.pdbx_seq_one_letter_code
_entity_poly.pdbx_strand_id
1 'polypeptide(L)'
;MSPKSPPVSMRFIPEQNDKGALTEDTHGFSDLLSQQPSRCLILRTNGELSVLDMDDGHEHTLTNSIELFWVTCSQFEEKGSLIKEVSWLDYGHRGMQVWYPSHGADRFKQEDFLQLDPELEFDREVYPLGLLPNVGVVVGVSQRMSFSTAEFPCFEPSPQAQTILHCLLRHLLQRDKIEEALLLANLSAEKPHFSHCLEWLLFTVFDADISRPSASKNQASQKVDSPKKSLLEKTCDLLRNFPEYMDVVVSVARKTDGRHWADLFSAAGRSTEMFEECFQQRWYRTAACYILVIAKLEGPAVSQYCALRLLQVILLPPLCGGFSLDIRLHLMSLCMSLQGSWFASY
;
A
#
# COMPACT_ATOMS: atom_id res chain seq x y z
N MET A 1 -36.55 -0.15 23.89
CA MET A 1 -35.20 0.16 23.40
C MET A 1 -34.40 0.71 24.56
N SER A 2 -33.26 0.12 24.89
CA SER A 2 -32.34 0.70 25.87
C SER A 2 -31.87 2.06 25.34
N PRO A 3 -31.81 3.12 26.17
CA PRO A 3 -31.30 4.41 25.72
C PRO A 3 -29.84 4.24 25.28
N LYS A 4 -29.52 4.73 24.07
CA LYS A 4 -28.13 4.75 23.59
C LYS A 4 -27.29 5.67 24.48
N SER A 5 -26.02 5.32 24.62
CA SER A 5 -25.01 6.16 25.27
C SER A 5 -24.94 7.55 24.62
N PRO A 6 -24.69 8.61 25.40
CA PRO A 6 -24.57 9.96 24.86
C PRO A 6 -23.40 10.05 23.87
N PRO A 7 -23.50 10.90 22.84
CA PRO A 7 -22.40 11.16 21.92
C PRO A 7 -21.26 11.89 22.63
N VAL A 8 -20.02 11.45 22.40
CA VAL A 8 -18.79 12.15 22.79
C VAL A 8 -18.37 13.13 21.71
N SER A 9 -18.55 12.74 20.45
CA SER A 9 -18.17 13.54 19.30
C SER A 9 -19.10 13.25 18.13
N MET A 10 -19.37 14.28 17.33
CA MET A 10 -20.17 14.19 16.11
C MET A 10 -19.45 14.93 14.98
N ARG A 11 -19.44 14.36 13.79
CA ARG A 11 -18.86 14.95 12.58
C ARG A 11 -19.84 14.84 11.42
N PHE A 12 -20.23 16.00 10.90
CA PHE A 12 -21.09 16.10 9.72
C PHE A 12 -20.29 15.85 8.45
N ILE A 13 -20.91 15.12 7.52
CA ILE A 13 -20.37 14.81 6.20
C ILE A 13 -21.30 15.46 5.16
N PRO A 14 -20.77 16.31 4.26
CA PRO A 14 -21.55 16.92 3.18
C PRO A 14 -21.92 15.90 2.09
N GLU A 15 -22.99 16.18 1.34
CA GLU A 15 -23.30 15.42 0.12
C GLU A 15 -22.25 15.67 -0.96
N GLN A 16 -21.67 14.59 -1.50
CA GLN A 16 -20.87 14.69 -2.72
C GLN A 16 -21.80 14.68 -3.94
N ASN A 17 -22.03 15.85 -4.52
CA ASN A 17 -22.75 15.99 -5.77
C ASN A 17 -21.80 15.72 -6.94
N ASP A 18 -21.89 14.54 -7.56
CA ASP A 18 -21.11 14.16 -8.74
C ASP A 18 -21.71 14.75 -10.03
N LYS A 19 -22.00 16.06 -10.03
CA LYS A 19 -22.42 16.77 -11.23
C LYS A 19 -21.22 17.40 -11.91
N GLY A 20 -20.56 16.58 -12.72
CA GLY A 20 -19.91 16.99 -13.96
C GLY A 20 -18.70 17.91 -13.83
N ALA A 21 -17.51 17.33 -14.00
CA ALA A 21 -16.48 18.02 -14.76
C ALA A 21 -17.09 18.51 -16.08
N LEU A 22 -17.14 19.84 -16.26
CA LEU A 22 -17.13 20.62 -17.50
C LEU A 22 -17.90 21.94 -17.31
N THR A 23 -17.26 22.90 -16.65
CA THR A 23 -17.29 24.32 -17.05
C THR A 23 -16.18 25.04 -16.31
N GLU A 24 -15.18 25.52 -17.04
CA GLU A 24 -14.35 26.62 -16.57
C GLU A 24 -15.30 27.77 -16.26
N ASP A 25 -15.49 28.11 -14.98
CA ASP A 25 -15.96 29.45 -14.63
C ASP A 25 -15.49 29.82 -13.23
N THR A 26 -14.88 31.00 -13.19
CA THR A 26 -14.16 31.56 -12.04
C THR A 26 -15.15 32.16 -11.05
N HIS A 27 -16.07 31.38 -10.47
CA HIS A 27 -17.02 31.85 -9.44
C HIS A 27 -17.55 30.70 -8.55
N GLY A 28 -16.68 29.82 -8.03
CA GLY A 28 -17.09 28.64 -7.23
C GLY A 28 -16.91 28.73 -5.71
N PHE A 29 -16.42 29.85 -5.16
CA PHE A 29 -15.99 29.91 -3.74
C PHE A 29 -17.11 30.01 -2.71
N SER A 30 -18.36 30.29 -3.11
CA SER A 30 -19.48 30.53 -2.18
C SER A 30 -20.49 29.39 -2.03
N ASP A 31 -20.43 28.34 -2.88
CA ASP A 31 -21.49 27.30 -2.95
C ASP A 31 -21.20 26.00 -2.18
N LEU A 32 -20.03 25.83 -1.55
CA LEU A 32 -19.72 24.63 -0.75
C LEU A 32 -20.03 24.81 0.75
N LEU A 33 -20.13 26.04 1.25
CA LEU A 33 -20.60 26.33 2.62
C LEU A 33 -22.13 26.19 2.77
N SER A 34 -22.85 26.03 1.66
CA SER A 34 -24.31 25.94 1.60
C SER A 34 -24.85 24.52 1.40
N GLN A 35 -23.99 23.51 1.22
CA GLN A 35 -24.44 22.11 1.15
C GLN A 35 -24.82 21.60 2.53
N GLN A 36 -26.09 21.23 2.69
CA GLN A 36 -26.57 20.58 3.91
C GLN A 36 -25.86 19.23 4.08
N PRO A 37 -25.47 18.86 5.31
CA PRO A 37 -24.90 17.56 5.56
C PRO A 37 -25.98 16.49 5.41
N SER A 38 -25.78 15.53 4.51
CA SER A 38 -26.65 14.34 4.43
C SER A 38 -26.35 13.32 5.51
N ARG A 39 -25.19 13.40 6.18
CA ARG A 39 -24.74 12.34 7.09
C ARG A 39 -24.03 12.91 8.31
N CYS A 40 -24.10 12.17 9.42
CA CYS A 40 -23.41 12.48 10.66
C CYS A 40 -22.74 11.23 11.25
N LEU A 41 -21.42 11.25 11.37
CA LEU A 41 -20.66 10.26 12.15
C LEU A 41 -20.78 10.58 13.63
N ILE A 42 -21.13 9.59 14.44
CA ILE A 42 -21.36 9.72 15.87
C ILE A 42 -20.49 8.71 16.61
N LEU A 43 -19.56 9.21 17.44
CA LEU A 43 -18.81 8.42 18.42
C LEU A 43 -19.46 8.60 19.79
N ARG A 44 -19.78 7.48 20.45
CA ARG A 44 -20.45 7.46 21.75
C ARG A 44 -19.50 7.15 22.91
N THR A 45 -19.94 7.43 24.14
CA THR A 45 -19.12 7.21 25.36
C THR A 45 -18.75 5.76 25.62
N ASN A 46 -19.48 4.80 25.03
CA ASN A 46 -19.19 3.38 25.09
C ASN A 46 -18.21 2.92 23.97
N GLY A 47 -17.64 3.85 23.19
CA GLY A 47 -16.76 3.54 22.07
C GLY A 47 -17.48 3.02 20.82
N GLU A 48 -18.80 3.14 20.75
CA GLU A 48 -19.57 2.79 19.56
C GLU A 48 -19.47 3.90 18.52
N LEU A 49 -19.07 3.55 17.30
CA LEU A 49 -19.08 4.43 16.14
C LEU A 49 -20.26 4.08 15.23
N SER A 50 -21.02 5.09 14.82
CA SER A 50 -22.23 4.93 14.00
C SER A 50 -22.34 6.06 12.98
N VAL A 51 -23.05 5.82 11.88
CA VAL A 51 -23.42 6.83 10.89
C VAL A 51 -24.93 7.03 10.93
N LEU A 52 -25.34 8.27 11.12
CA LEU A 52 -26.72 8.72 10.99
C LEU A 52 -26.91 9.31 9.59
N ASP A 53 -27.85 8.76 8.83
CA ASP A 53 -28.36 9.38 7.61
C ASP A 53 -29.36 10.49 8.01
N MET A 54 -29.09 11.71 7.56
CA MET A 54 -29.84 12.90 7.96
C MET A 54 -31.16 13.03 7.18
N ASP A 55 -31.31 12.32 6.06
CA ASP A 55 -32.50 12.39 5.21
C ASP A 55 -33.63 11.51 5.76
N ASP A 56 -33.31 10.31 6.22
CA ASP A 56 -34.29 9.34 6.74
C ASP A 56 -34.20 9.10 8.27
N GLY A 57 -33.16 9.64 8.92
CA GLY A 57 -32.92 9.49 10.36
C GLY A 57 -32.46 8.10 10.78
N HIS A 58 -32.07 7.24 9.83
CA HIS A 58 -31.61 5.90 10.11
C HIS A 58 -30.15 5.91 10.58
N GLU A 59 -29.89 5.29 11.73
CA GLU A 59 -28.55 5.16 12.30
C GLU A 59 -28.01 3.74 12.13
N HIS A 60 -26.89 3.62 11.42
CA HIS A 60 -26.17 2.36 11.25
C HIS A 60 -24.93 2.33 12.15
N THR A 61 -24.86 1.37 13.07
CA THR A 61 -23.64 1.09 13.86
C THR A 61 -22.56 0.49 12.96
N LEU A 62 -21.38 1.09 12.94
CA LEU A 62 -20.24 0.64 12.14
C LEU A 62 -19.35 -0.33 12.92
N THR A 63 -18.87 0.10 14.09
CA THR A 63 -17.87 -0.63 14.88
C THR A 63 -17.92 -0.22 16.35
N ASN A 64 -17.19 -0.92 17.21
CA ASN A 64 -17.16 -0.72 18.65
C ASN A 64 -15.72 -0.64 19.20
N SER A 65 -15.62 -0.21 20.46
CA SER A 65 -14.35 0.00 21.16
C SER A 65 -13.40 0.94 20.39
N ILE A 66 -13.96 2.00 19.81
CA ILE A 66 -13.23 3.06 19.13
C ILE A 66 -12.77 4.10 20.15
N GLU A 67 -11.49 4.43 20.06
CA GLU A 67 -10.85 5.45 20.89
C GLU A 67 -10.69 6.76 20.12
N LEU A 68 -10.34 6.69 18.84
CA LEU A 68 -10.05 7.84 17.99
C LEU A 68 -10.69 7.67 16.61
N PHE A 69 -11.13 8.76 16.00
CA PHE A 69 -11.53 8.78 14.60
C PHE A 69 -11.19 10.10 13.92
N TRP A 70 -10.90 10.05 12.62
CA TRP A 70 -10.58 11.19 11.77
C TRP A 70 -11.44 11.15 10.52
N VAL A 71 -12.01 12.29 10.15
CA VAL A 71 -12.77 12.43 8.89
C VAL A 71 -11.93 13.22 7.91
N THR A 72 -11.55 12.62 6.79
CA THR A 72 -10.89 13.33 5.71
C THR A 72 -11.97 13.90 4.79
N CYS A 73 -12.39 15.13 5.07
CA CYS A 73 -13.24 15.90 4.18
C CYS A 73 -12.39 16.95 3.50
N SER A 74 -12.18 16.84 2.19
CA SER A 74 -11.58 17.89 1.38
C SER A 74 -12.60 19.02 1.20
N GLN A 75 -12.71 19.90 2.20
CA GLN A 75 -13.59 21.07 2.14
C GLN A 75 -13.07 22.15 1.16
N PHE A 76 -11.88 21.97 0.60
CA PHE A 76 -11.25 22.93 -0.27
C PHE A 76 -10.56 22.19 -1.43
N GLU A 77 -10.77 22.71 -2.64
CA GLU A 77 -9.92 22.46 -3.80
C GLU A 77 -8.49 23.01 -3.56
N GLU A 78 -7.82 22.58 -2.50
CA GLU A 78 -6.37 22.64 -2.49
C GLU A 78 -5.92 21.69 -3.59
N LYS A 79 -5.38 22.26 -4.68
CA LYS A 79 -4.64 21.53 -5.72
C LYS A 79 -3.66 20.58 -5.02
N GLY A 80 -4.02 19.30 -4.89
CA GLY A 80 -3.25 18.32 -4.13
C GLY A 80 -4.03 17.47 -3.11
N SER A 81 -5.34 17.69 -2.91
CA SER A 81 -6.12 16.76 -2.08
C SER A 81 -6.23 15.40 -2.75
N LEU A 82 -5.58 14.41 -2.14
CA LEU A 82 -5.44 13.05 -2.65
C LEU A 82 -6.77 12.28 -2.69
N ILE A 83 -7.75 12.67 -1.88
CA ILE A 83 -8.98 11.90 -1.66
C ILE A 83 -10.18 12.76 -2.05
N LYS A 84 -10.74 12.48 -3.23
CA LYS A 84 -12.00 13.09 -3.68
C LYS A 84 -13.20 12.50 -2.95
N GLU A 85 -13.12 11.25 -2.50
CA GLU A 85 -14.15 10.58 -1.69
C GLU A 85 -13.97 10.87 -0.19
N VAL A 86 -15.05 11.05 0.57
CA VAL A 86 -14.94 11.23 2.04
C VAL A 86 -14.57 9.89 2.68
N SER A 87 -13.28 9.66 2.88
CA SER A 87 -12.79 8.59 3.76
C SER A 87 -12.81 9.03 5.23
N TRP A 88 -12.98 8.09 6.14
CA TRP A 88 -12.67 8.31 7.55
C TRP A 88 -11.82 7.16 8.07
N LEU A 89 -11.03 7.47 9.10
CA LEU A 89 -10.19 6.50 9.78
C LEU A 89 -10.69 6.36 11.20
N ASP A 90 -10.65 5.14 11.72
CA ASP A 90 -10.84 4.89 13.14
C ASP A 90 -9.68 4.08 13.72
N TYR A 91 -9.52 4.21 15.03
CA TYR A 91 -8.56 3.45 15.79
C TYR A 91 -9.21 2.93 17.06
N GLY A 92 -9.01 1.64 17.32
CA GLY A 92 -9.50 0.95 18.51
C GLY A 92 -8.84 -0.41 18.66
N HIS A 93 -9.55 -1.37 19.25
CA HIS A 93 -9.01 -2.71 19.55
C HIS A 93 -8.54 -3.52 18.31
N ARG A 94 -8.98 -3.16 17.10
CA ARG A 94 -8.58 -3.80 15.84
C ARG A 94 -7.37 -3.15 15.18
N GLY A 95 -6.78 -2.13 15.81
CA GLY A 95 -5.79 -1.25 15.21
C GLY A 95 -6.45 -0.15 14.38
N MET A 96 -5.67 0.43 13.46
CA MET A 96 -6.15 1.45 12.53
C MET A 96 -7.02 0.82 11.43
N GLN A 97 -8.15 1.44 11.11
CA GLN A 97 -9.05 1.04 10.03
C GLN A 97 -9.34 2.23 9.11
N VAL A 98 -9.47 1.97 7.81
CA VAL A 98 -9.81 2.98 6.80
C VAL A 98 -11.15 2.63 6.17
N TRP A 99 -12.06 3.61 6.15
CA TRP A 99 -13.41 3.49 5.59
C TRP A 99 -13.55 4.29 4.32
N TYR A 100 -14.40 3.78 3.43
CA TYR A 100 -14.67 4.36 2.12
C TYR A 100 -16.18 4.47 1.91
N PRO A 101 -16.67 5.58 1.34
CA PRO A 101 -18.07 5.67 0.95
C PRO A 101 -18.30 4.74 -0.24
N SER A 102 -19.41 3.99 -0.23
CA SER A 102 -19.80 3.14 -1.37
C SER A 102 -21.06 3.68 -2.04
N HIS A 103 -21.08 3.69 -3.37
CA HIS A 103 -22.28 4.00 -4.15
C HIS A 103 -23.06 2.70 -4.40
N GLY A 104 -24.14 2.45 -3.64
CA GLY A 104 -24.94 1.22 -3.78
C GLY A 104 -26.17 1.15 -2.86
N ALA A 105 -26.96 0.07 -3.00
CA ALA A 105 -28.17 -0.19 -2.21
C ALA A 105 -27.89 -0.46 -0.71
N ASP A 106 -26.66 -0.85 -0.40
CA ASP A 106 -26.10 -0.90 0.95
C ASP A 106 -25.02 0.19 0.99
N ARG A 107 -25.41 1.40 1.42
CA ARG A 107 -24.62 2.64 1.27
C ARG A 107 -23.29 2.61 2.05
N PHE A 108 -23.16 1.67 2.99
CA PHE A 108 -21.98 1.46 3.82
C PHE A 108 -21.67 -0.03 3.90
N LYS A 109 -20.97 -0.55 2.90
CA LYS A 109 -20.24 -1.79 3.14
C LYS A 109 -18.95 -1.44 3.87
N GLN A 110 -18.77 -2.00 5.06
CA GLN A 110 -17.43 -2.47 5.44
C GLN A 110 -17.08 -3.47 4.34
N GLU A 111 -16.50 -3.01 3.23
CA GLU A 111 -15.96 -3.95 2.27
C GLU A 111 -14.98 -4.82 3.03
N ASP A 112 -15.14 -6.13 2.89
CA ASP A 112 -14.46 -7.18 3.61
C ASP A 112 -12.93 -7.00 3.56
N PHE A 113 -12.40 -6.09 4.37
CA PHE A 113 -11.04 -6.15 4.87
C PHE A 113 -10.85 -7.43 5.70
N LEU A 114 -11.92 -8.20 5.96
CA LEU A 114 -11.89 -9.59 6.40
C LEU A 114 -11.00 -10.51 5.54
N GLN A 115 -10.47 -10.06 4.40
CA GLN A 115 -9.50 -10.83 3.62
C GLN A 115 -8.02 -10.50 3.87
N LEU A 116 -7.68 -9.47 4.65
CA LEU A 116 -6.32 -9.31 5.18
C LEU A 116 -6.35 -8.96 6.65
N ASP A 117 -5.36 -9.48 7.38
CA ASP A 117 -5.16 -9.08 8.76
C ASP A 117 -4.93 -7.56 8.81
N PRO A 118 -5.70 -6.79 9.61
CA PRO A 118 -5.37 -5.40 9.89
C PRO A 118 -3.91 -5.18 10.33
N GLU A 119 -3.25 -6.21 10.88
CA GLU A 119 -1.80 -6.22 11.18
C GLU A 119 -0.91 -5.97 9.96
N LEU A 120 -1.37 -6.35 8.76
CA LEU A 120 -0.60 -6.18 7.52
C LEU A 120 -0.73 -4.77 6.92
N GLU A 121 -1.72 -3.97 7.33
CA GLU A 121 -1.92 -2.63 6.76
C GLU A 121 -1.32 -1.52 7.63
N PHE A 122 -1.36 -1.68 8.96
CA PHE A 122 -0.79 -0.73 9.92
C PHE A 122 -0.09 -1.45 11.07
N ASP A 123 1.05 -0.91 11.47
CA ASP A 123 1.78 -1.35 12.65
C ASP A 123 0.96 -1.06 13.92
N ARG A 124 0.57 -2.13 14.62
CA ARG A 124 -0.22 -2.07 15.87
C ARG A 124 0.58 -1.55 17.06
N GLU A 125 1.91 -1.54 16.98
CA GLU A 125 2.76 -0.96 18.04
C GLU A 125 2.76 0.58 18.00
N VAL A 126 2.26 1.16 16.91
CA VAL A 126 2.16 2.60 16.73
C VAL A 126 0.81 3.09 17.24
N TYR A 127 0.83 3.80 18.37
CA TYR A 127 -0.35 4.52 18.84
C TYR A 127 -0.53 5.80 18.01
N PRO A 128 -1.64 5.97 17.27
CA PRO A 128 -1.83 7.14 16.41
C PRO A 128 -2.12 8.39 17.24
N LEU A 129 -1.44 9.49 16.89
CA LEU A 129 -1.63 10.80 17.51
C LEU A 129 -2.37 11.77 16.59
N GLY A 130 -2.24 11.61 15.27
CA GLY A 130 -2.88 12.50 14.31
C GLY A 130 -2.76 12.03 12.86
N LEU A 131 -3.51 12.70 12.00
CA LEU A 131 -3.54 12.45 10.56
C LEU A 131 -3.14 13.71 9.80
N LEU A 132 -2.26 13.58 8.82
CA LEU A 132 -1.91 14.60 7.84
C LEU A 132 -2.58 14.25 6.50
N PRO A 133 -3.76 14.81 6.19
CA PRO A 133 -4.53 14.42 5.01
C PRO A 133 -3.82 14.74 3.69
N ASN A 134 -3.13 15.88 3.62
CA ASN A 134 -2.47 16.37 2.41
C ASN A 134 -1.35 15.45 1.94
N VAL A 135 -0.70 14.74 2.87
CA VAL A 135 0.38 13.79 2.57
C VAL A 135 -0.11 12.34 2.66
N GLY A 136 -1.26 12.09 3.30
CA GLY A 136 -1.81 10.75 3.51
C GLY A 136 -0.99 9.97 4.55
N VAL A 137 -0.66 10.61 5.68
CA VAL A 137 0.21 10.03 6.71
C VAL A 137 -0.46 10.09 8.08
N VAL A 138 -0.54 8.95 8.75
CA VAL A 138 -0.84 8.86 10.18
C VAL A 138 0.46 9.01 10.95
N VAL A 139 0.50 9.97 11.86
CA VAL A 139 1.63 10.17 12.78
C VAL A 139 1.26 9.54 14.11
N GLY A 140 2.16 8.75 14.65
CA GLY A 140 1.98 8.08 15.93
C GLY A 140 3.27 7.97 16.72
N VAL A 141 3.21 7.26 17.83
CA VAL A 141 4.35 6.96 18.68
C VAL A 141 4.37 5.47 18.96
N SER A 142 5.54 4.86 18.83
CA SER A 142 5.80 3.50 19.31
C SER A 142 6.81 3.52 20.45
N GLN A 143 6.97 2.40 21.13
CA GLN A 143 7.94 2.24 22.21
C GLN A 143 9.17 1.49 21.69
N ARG A 144 10.33 2.14 21.69
CA ARG A 144 11.60 1.51 21.34
C ARG A 144 12.37 1.12 22.59
N MET A 145 13.02 -0.04 22.55
CA MET A 145 14.03 -0.40 23.55
C MET A 145 15.40 0.09 23.11
N SER A 146 16.09 0.82 24.00
CA SER A 146 17.48 1.21 23.82
C SER A 146 18.35 0.56 24.89
N PHE A 147 19.55 0.14 24.45
CA PHE A 147 20.60 -0.44 25.30
C PHE A 147 21.81 0.51 25.39
N SER A 148 21.61 1.82 25.20
CA SER A 148 22.71 2.78 25.24
C SER A 148 23.21 2.96 26.68
N THR A 149 24.38 2.37 26.97
CA THR A 149 25.24 2.60 28.16
C THR A 149 24.67 2.30 29.55
N ALA A 150 23.38 2.02 29.71
CA ALA A 150 22.77 1.67 30.99
C ALA A 150 22.83 0.15 31.24
N GLU A 151 22.91 -0.25 32.52
CA GLU A 151 22.90 -1.66 32.94
C GLU A 151 21.58 -2.40 32.63
N PHE A 152 20.50 -1.65 32.36
CA PHE A 152 19.16 -2.19 32.06
C PHE A 152 18.57 -1.54 30.80
N PRO A 153 17.72 -2.24 30.05
CA PRO A 153 17.04 -1.67 28.88
C PRO A 153 16.18 -0.47 29.31
N CYS A 154 16.31 0.64 28.58
CA CYS A 154 15.42 1.77 28.72
C CYS A 154 14.38 1.74 27.60
N PHE A 155 13.16 2.17 27.93
CA PHE A 155 12.07 2.34 26.97
C PHE A 155 11.95 3.82 26.62
N GLU A 156 12.05 4.12 25.34
CA GLU A 156 11.97 5.49 24.82
C GLU A 156 10.81 5.60 23.81
N PRO A 157 10.01 6.68 23.87
CA PRO A 157 9.01 6.94 22.85
C PRO A 157 9.71 7.28 21.53
N SER A 158 9.32 6.61 20.46
CA SER A 158 9.85 6.82 19.12
C SER A 158 8.73 7.34 18.21
N PRO A 159 8.90 8.51 17.56
CA PRO A 159 7.91 9.01 16.61
C PRO A 159 7.87 8.11 15.38
N GLN A 160 6.66 7.78 14.93
CA GLN A 160 6.41 6.92 13.78
C GLN A 160 5.47 7.60 12.79
N ALA A 161 5.65 7.28 11.51
CA ALA A 161 4.82 7.77 10.42
C ALA A 161 4.40 6.60 9.53
N GLN A 162 3.10 6.42 9.38
CA GLN A 162 2.50 5.36 8.56
C GLN A 162 1.71 5.99 7.44
N THR A 163 2.01 5.61 6.20
CA THR A 163 1.28 6.10 5.03
C THR A 163 -0.06 5.37 4.92
N ILE A 164 -1.11 6.04 4.44
CA ILE A 164 -2.40 5.39 4.12
C ILE A 164 -2.54 5.11 2.62
N LEU A 165 -1.56 5.56 1.82
CA LEU A 165 -1.62 5.55 0.36
C LEU A 165 -1.82 4.14 -0.21
N HIS A 166 -1.14 3.13 0.33
CA HIS A 166 -1.30 1.74 -0.12
C HIS A 166 -2.73 1.24 0.08
N CYS A 167 -3.37 1.56 1.21
CA CYS A 167 -4.79 1.23 1.45
C CYS A 167 -5.69 1.89 0.41
N LEU A 168 -5.48 3.19 0.14
CA LEU A 168 -6.28 3.95 -0.83
C LEU A 168 -6.12 3.40 -2.25
N LEU A 169 -4.88 3.13 -2.68
CA LEU A 169 -4.61 2.58 -4.02
C LEU A 169 -5.23 1.20 -4.18
N ARG A 170 -5.09 0.33 -3.17
CA ARG A 170 -5.71 -1.01 -3.17
C ARG A 170 -7.22 -0.91 -3.32
N HIS A 171 -7.85 -0.01 -2.58
CA HIS A 171 -9.28 0.23 -2.64
C HIS A 171 -9.76 0.63 -4.04
N LEU A 172 -9.07 1.60 -4.66
CA LEU A 172 -9.39 2.04 -6.02
C LEU A 172 -9.22 0.91 -7.05
N LEU A 173 -8.16 0.09 -6.91
CA LEU A 173 -7.91 -1.05 -7.80
C LEU A 173 -8.96 -2.17 -7.66
N GLN A 174 -9.46 -2.42 -6.43
CA GLN A 174 -10.54 -3.38 -6.17
C GLN A 174 -11.86 -2.97 -6.84
N ARG A 175 -12.12 -1.66 -6.96
CA ARG A 175 -13.31 -1.07 -7.58
C ARG A 175 -13.15 -0.76 -9.08
N ASP A 176 -12.09 -1.25 -9.72
CA ASP A 176 -11.79 -0.99 -11.14
C ASP A 176 -11.58 0.50 -11.49
N LYS A 177 -11.28 1.35 -10.49
CA LYS A 177 -10.99 2.79 -10.64
C LYS A 177 -9.52 3.06 -10.94
N ILE A 178 -9.01 2.47 -12.03
CA ILE A 178 -7.57 2.49 -12.36
C ILE A 178 -7.05 3.90 -12.61
N GLU A 179 -7.81 4.74 -13.32
CA GLU A 179 -7.41 6.13 -13.61
C GLU A 179 -7.29 6.99 -12.34
N GLU A 180 -8.21 6.83 -11.39
CA GLU A 180 -8.15 7.51 -10.10
C GLU A 180 -6.95 7.02 -9.27
N ALA A 181 -6.67 5.71 -9.30
CA ALA A 181 -5.50 5.14 -8.62
C ALA A 181 -4.19 5.68 -9.22
N LEU A 182 -4.10 5.77 -10.55
CA LEU A 182 -2.93 6.32 -11.23
C LEU A 182 -2.73 7.80 -10.92
N LEU A 183 -3.82 8.59 -10.93
CA LEU A 183 -3.76 10.00 -10.53
C LEU A 183 -3.27 10.15 -9.09
N LEU A 184 -3.82 9.36 -8.16
CA LEU A 184 -3.45 9.37 -6.75
C LEU A 184 -1.97 9.01 -6.54
N ALA A 185 -1.50 7.98 -7.23
CA ALA A 185 -0.11 7.56 -7.17
C ALA A 185 0.84 8.63 -7.74
N ASN A 186 0.47 9.27 -8.87
CA ASN A 186 1.25 10.37 -9.45
C ASN A 186 1.34 11.59 -8.51
N LEU A 187 0.24 11.97 -7.86
CA LEU A 187 0.24 13.04 -6.86
C LEU A 187 1.09 12.72 -5.62
N SER A 188 1.44 11.45 -5.43
CA SER A 188 2.21 10.96 -4.30
C SER A 188 3.65 10.57 -4.67
N ALA A 189 4.01 10.59 -5.95
CA ALA A 189 5.31 10.11 -6.43
C ALA A 189 6.49 10.91 -5.85
N GLU A 190 6.30 12.23 -5.63
CA GLU A 190 7.33 13.11 -5.07
C GLU A 190 7.41 13.05 -3.53
N LYS A 191 6.50 12.32 -2.88
CA LYS A 191 6.43 12.26 -1.41
C LYS A 191 7.47 11.30 -0.84
N PRO A 192 7.98 11.57 0.37
CA PRO A 192 8.86 10.63 1.05
C PRO A 192 8.14 9.30 1.23
N HIS A 193 8.90 8.20 1.15
CA HIS A 193 8.41 6.83 1.31
C HIS A 193 7.44 6.32 0.23
N PHE A 194 7.30 7.00 -0.92
CA PHE A 194 6.46 6.50 -2.02
C PHE A 194 6.82 5.08 -2.45
N SER A 195 8.11 4.80 -2.69
CA SER A 195 8.60 3.45 -3.00
C SER A 195 8.17 2.40 -1.95
N HIS A 196 8.21 2.76 -0.67
CA HIS A 196 7.79 1.89 0.41
C HIS A 196 6.28 1.64 0.40
N CYS A 197 5.47 2.64 0.04
CA CYS A 197 4.03 2.48 -0.14
C CYS A 197 3.72 1.48 -1.27
N LEU A 198 4.43 1.57 -2.40
CA LEU A 198 4.27 0.66 -3.53
C LEU A 198 4.69 -0.77 -3.17
N GLU A 199 5.76 -0.91 -2.37
CA GLU A 199 6.19 -2.19 -1.83
C GLU A 199 5.13 -2.82 -0.92
N TRP A 200 4.58 -2.06 0.03
CA TRP A 200 3.50 -2.52 0.89
C TRP A 200 2.23 -2.86 0.12
N LEU A 201 1.86 -2.05 -0.88
CA LEU A 201 0.72 -2.32 -1.74
C LEU A 201 0.89 -3.67 -2.46
N LEU A 202 2.04 -3.90 -3.09
CA LEU A 202 2.31 -5.16 -3.79
C LEU A 202 2.37 -6.34 -2.82
N PHE A 203 3.06 -6.17 -1.68
CA PHE A 203 3.19 -7.20 -0.66
C PHE A 203 1.82 -7.63 -0.11
N THR A 204 1.00 -6.69 0.34
CA THR A 204 -0.33 -6.98 0.92
C THR A 204 -1.28 -7.60 -0.11
N VAL A 205 -1.28 -7.11 -1.36
CA VAL A 205 -2.09 -7.70 -2.43
C VAL A 205 -1.63 -9.12 -2.76
N PHE A 206 -0.32 -9.35 -2.80
CA PHE A 206 0.24 -10.67 -3.09
C PHE A 206 0.01 -11.67 -1.95
N ASP A 207 0.19 -11.26 -0.70
CA ASP A 207 -0.08 -12.09 0.48
C ASP A 207 -1.55 -12.50 0.57
N ALA A 208 -2.47 -11.56 0.24
CA ALA A 208 -3.89 -11.85 0.13
C ALA A 208 -4.20 -12.88 -0.96
N ASP A 209 -3.47 -12.85 -2.08
CA ASP A 209 -3.67 -13.76 -3.21
C ASP A 209 -3.15 -15.18 -2.88
N ILE A 210 -2.03 -15.28 -2.16
CA ILE A 210 -1.50 -16.56 -1.64
C ILE A 210 -2.47 -17.17 -0.62
N SER A 211 -3.00 -16.35 0.28
CA SER A 211 -3.86 -16.80 1.38
C SER A 211 -5.25 -17.26 0.93
N ARG A 212 -5.69 -16.87 -0.27
CA ARG A 212 -6.94 -17.37 -0.87
C ARG A 212 -6.72 -18.81 -1.37
N PRO A 213 -7.33 -19.83 -0.76
CA PRO A 213 -7.20 -21.20 -1.24
C PRO A 213 -7.69 -21.29 -2.69
N SER A 214 -7.03 -22.15 -3.47
CA SER A 214 -7.16 -22.40 -4.92
C SER A 214 -8.55 -22.80 -5.46
N ALA A 215 -9.64 -22.54 -4.74
CA ALA A 215 -11.02 -22.76 -5.18
C ALA A 215 -11.40 -21.91 -6.41
N SER A 216 -10.73 -20.78 -6.65
CA SER A 216 -10.97 -19.93 -7.82
C SER A 216 -10.32 -20.47 -9.12
N LYS A 217 -9.15 -21.13 -9.04
CA LYS A 217 -8.50 -21.72 -10.24
C LYS A 217 -9.31 -22.88 -10.85
N ASN A 218 -10.16 -23.55 -10.06
CA ASN A 218 -11.01 -24.66 -10.52
C ASN A 218 -12.44 -24.27 -10.94
N GLN A 219 -12.84 -22.99 -10.82
CA GLN A 219 -14.13 -22.49 -11.33
C GLN A 219 -14.00 -21.60 -12.59
N ALA A 220 -12.80 -21.50 -13.18
CA ALA A 220 -12.58 -20.88 -14.49
C ALA A 220 -13.02 -21.78 -15.68
N SER A 221 -13.88 -22.77 -15.43
CA SER A 221 -14.56 -23.56 -16.46
C SER A 221 -16.07 -23.37 -16.33
N GLN A 222 -16.57 -22.13 -16.36
CA GLN A 222 -17.90 -21.76 -16.87
C GLN A 222 -18.22 -20.27 -16.64
N LYS A 223 -17.92 -19.43 -17.63
CA LYS A 223 -18.86 -18.50 -18.30
C LYS A 223 -18.08 -17.46 -19.11
N VAL A 224 -18.60 -17.22 -20.30
CA VAL A 224 -18.10 -16.28 -21.31
C VAL A 224 -18.34 -14.86 -20.82
N ASP A 225 -17.37 -14.29 -20.13
CA ASP A 225 -17.13 -12.85 -20.00
C ASP A 225 -15.61 -12.68 -19.96
N SER A 226 -15.07 -11.64 -20.60
CA SER A 226 -13.62 -11.37 -20.69
C SER A 226 -12.90 -11.63 -19.35
N PRO A 227 -11.70 -12.25 -19.33
CA PRO A 227 -11.01 -12.58 -18.09
C PRO A 227 -10.73 -11.28 -17.33
N LYS A 228 -11.45 -11.05 -16.23
CA LYS A 228 -11.19 -9.91 -15.35
C LYS A 228 -9.78 -10.06 -14.82
N LYS A 229 -8.92 -9.07 -15.08
CA LYS A 229 -7.56 -9.04 -14.55
C LYS A 229 -7.58 -9.24 -13.03
N SER A 230 -6.67 -10.07 -12.53
CA SER A 230 -6.55 -10.28 -11.08
C SER A 230 -6.16 -8.97 -10.39
N LEU A 231 -6.43 -8.86 -9.08
CA LEU A 231 -6.00 -7.66 -8.34
C LEU A 231 -4.48 -7.49 -8.38
N LEU A 232 -3.73 -8.60 -8.33
CA LEU A 232 -2.27 -8.61 -8.48
C LEU A 232 -1.82 -8.06 -9.84
N GLU A 233 -2.46 -8.49 -10.93
CA GLU A 233 -2.17 -7.97 -12.28
C GLU A 233 -2.45 -6.47 -12.39
N LYS A 234 -3.60 -6.01 -11.86
CA LYS A 234 -3.95 -4.59 -11.82
C LYS A 234 -2.94 -3.78 -11.00
N THR A 235 -2.48 -4.30 -9.87
CA THR A 235 -1.43 -3.68 -9.07
C THR A 235 -0.13 -3.59 -9.86
N CYS A 236 0.34 -4.67 -10.48
CA CYS A 236 1.54 -4.64 -11.32
C CYS A 236 1.40 -3.64 -12.48
N ASP A 237 0.25 -3.59 -13.16
CA ASP A 237 -0.03 -2.61 -14.22
C ASP A 237 0.07 -1.17 -13.73
N LEU A 238 -0.49 -0.86 -12.56
CA LEU A 238 -0.36 0.45 -11.93
C LEU A 238 1.11 0.77 -11.64
N LEU A 239 1.83 -0.15 -11.00
CA LEU A 239 3.20 0.06 -10.55
C LEU A 239 4.19 0.25 -11.71
N ARG A 240 3.96 -0.37 -12.88
CA ARG A 240 4.79 -0.19 -14.09
C ARG A 240 4.89 1.25 -14.58
N ASN A 241 3.99 2.14 -14.15
CA ASN A 241 4.05 3.56 -14.51
C ASN A 241 5.14 4.32 -13.75
N PHE A 242 5.80 3.69 -12.77
CA PHE A 242 6.77 4.33 -11.89
C PHE A 242 8.17 3.68 -12.02
N PRO A 243 9.26 4.48 -11.96
CA PRO A 243 10.62 3.96 -12.09
C PRO A 243 11.02 3.00 -10.95
N GLU A 244 10.35 3.05 -9.81
CA GLU A 244 10.57 2.17 -8.66
C GLU A 244 10.12 0.72 -8.91
N TYR A 245 9.36 0.46 -9.98
CA TYR A 245 8.71 -0.84 -10.23
C TYR A 245 9.65 -2.04 -10.05
N MET A 246 10.82 -2.00 -10.69
CA MET A 246 11.77 -3.11 -10.66
C MET A 246 12.34 -3.35 -9.26
N ASP A 247 12.62 -2.28 -8.52
CA ASP A 247 13.15 -2.39 -7.16
C ASP A 247 12.07 -2.92 -6.19
N VAL A 248 10.83 -2.44 -6.36
CA VAL A 248 9.66 -2.90 -5.59
C VAL A 248 9.39 -4.38 -5.79
N VAL A 249 9.32 -4.87 -7.04
CA VAL A 249 9.03 -6.29 -7.34
C VAL A 249 10.09 -7.21 -6.74
N VAL A 250 11.38 -6.89 -6.91
CA VAL A 250 12.44 -7.74 -6.36
C VAL A 250 12.53 -7.65 -4.83
N SER A 251 12.21 -6.50 -4.24
CA SER A 251 12.14 -6.34 -2.79
C SER A 251 11.04 -7.20 -2.18
N VAL A 252 9.82 -7.16 -2.75
CA VAL A 252 8.71 -8.02 -2.32
C VAL A 252 9.05 -9.50 -2.49
N ALA A 253 9.64 -9.90 -3.62
CA ALA A 253 10.08 -11.28 -3.82
C ALA A 253 11.04 -11.72 -2.71
N ARG A 254 12.06 -10.92 -2.39
CA ARG A 254 13.06 -11.27 -1.37
C ARG A 254 12.52 -11.27 0.07
N LYS A 255 11.38 -10.64 0.33
CA LYS A 255 10.69 -10.61 1.63
C LYS A 255 9.59 -11.68 1.76
N THR A 256 9.32 -12.45 0.70
CA THR A 256 8.26 -13.46 0.64
C THR A 256 8.81 -14.87 0.41
N ASP A 257 8.02 -15.91 0.69
CA ASP A 257 8.44 -17.29 0.47
C ASP A 257 8.62 -17.59 -1.03
N GLY A 258 9.80 -18.07 -1.39
CA GLY A 258 10.19 -18.44 -2.75
C GLY A 258 9.34 -19.51 -3.43
N ARG A 259 8.46 -20.21 -2.69
CA ARG A 259 7.46 -21.12 -3.26
C ARG A 259 6.42 -20.39 -4.12
N HIS A 260 6.09 -19.15 -3.79
CA HIS A 260 5.04 -18.38 -4.45
C HIS A 260 5.57 -17.41 -5.51
N TRP A 261 6.89 -17.30 -5.69
CA TRP A 261 7.49 -16.40 -6.68
C TRP A 261 6.98 -16.66 -8.11
N ALA A 262 6.63 -17.90 -8.46
CA ALA A 262 6.05 -18.19 -9.77
C ALA A 262 4.72 -17.44 -10.00
N ASP A 263 3.87 -17.34 -8.97
CA ASP A 263 2.61 -16.59 -9.05
C ASP A 263 2.89 -15.07 -9.15
N LEU A 264 3.81 -14.53 -8.35
CA LEU A 264 4.21 -13.11 -8.42
C LEU A 264 4.72 -12.73 -9.82
N PHE A 265 5.67 -13.50 -10.35
CA PHE A 265 6.31 -13.22 -11.64
C PHE A 265 5.41 -13.56 -12.84
N SER A 266 4.31 -14.30 -12.64
CA SER A 266 3.27 -14.46 -13.67
C SER A 266 2.52 -13.15 -13.96
N ALA A 267 2.29 -12.34 -12.92
CA ALA A 267 1.64 -11.03 -13.04
C ALA A 267 2.66 -9.90 -13.31
N ALA A 268 3.83 -9.95 -12.67
CA ALA A 268 4.84 -8.90 -12.75
C ALA A 268 5.63 -8.90 -14.07
N GLY A 269 5.82 -10.07 -14.70
CA GLY A 269 6.66 -10.25 -15.87
C GLY A 269 7.88 -11.12 -15.57
N ARG A 270 8.63 -11.54 -16.60
CA ARG A 270 9.72 -12.52 -16.42
C ARG A 270 10.92 -11.91 -15.69
N SER A 271 11.47 -12.66 -14.72
CA SER A 271 12.65 -12.25 -13.95
C SER A 271 13.87 -11.95 -14.80
N THR A 272 14.09 -12.70 -15.89
CA THR A 272 15.17 -12.45 -16.87
C THR A 272 15.02 -11.14 -17.62
N GLU A 273 13.80 -10.81 -18.05
CA GLU A 273 13.51 -9.56 -18.77
C GLU A 273 13.75 -8.36 -17.84
N MET A 274 13.29 -8.46 -16.59
CA MET A 274 13.54 -7.44 -15.56
C MET A 274 15.04 -7.28 -15.26
N PHE A 275 15.78 -8.38 -15.16
CA PHE A 275 17.24 -8.34 -15.00
C PHE A 275 17.89 -7.61 -16.17
N GLU A 276 17.51 -7.94 -17.41
CA GLU A 276 18.10 -7.37 -18.62
C GLU A 276 17.82 -5.86 -18.71
N GLU A 277 16.60 -5.44 -18.40
CA GLU A 277 16.24 -4.02 -18.34
C GLU A 277 17.07 -3.29 -17.28
N CYS A 278 17.14 -3.82 -16.06
CA CYS A 278 17.97 -3.25 -15.00
C CYS A 278 19.46 -3.20 -15.40
N PHE A 279 19.95 -4.21 -16.10
CA PHE A 279 21.32 -4.28 -16.58
C PHE A 279 21.61 -3.21 -17.63
N GLN A 280 20.70 -3.01 -18.59
CA GLN A 280 20.81 -1.99 -19.64
C GLN A 280 20.74 -0.56 -19.06
N GLN A 281 19.87 -0.35 -18.08
CA GLN A 281 19.73 0.92 -17.35
C GLN A 281 20.87 1.17 -16.34
N ARG A 282 21.83 0.24 -16.22
CA ARG A 282 22.95 0.29 -15.26
C ARG A 282 22.52 0.28 -13.79
N TRP A 283 21.32 -0.19 -13.49
CA TRP A 283 20.81 -0.42 -12.14
C TRP A 283 21.35 -1.74 -11.59
N TYR A 284 22.68 -1.86 -11.53
CA TYR A 284 23.36 -3.12 -11.21
C TYR A 284 23.02 -3.67 -9.81
N ARG A 285 22.69 -2.78 -8.87
CA ARG A 285 22.25 -3.21 -7.53
C ARG A 285 20.94 -3.99 -7.60
N THR A 286 19.94 -3.45 -8.29
CA THR A 286 18.63 -4.10 -8.47
C THR A 286 18.75 -5.33 -9.38
N ALA A 287 19.54 -5.24 -10.46
CA ALA A 287 19.84 -6.39 -11.32
C ALA A 287 20.45 -7.56 -10.51
N ALA A 288 21.38 -7.29 -9.60
CA ALA A 288 21.97 -8.34 -8.76
C ALA A 288 20.95 -9.00 -7.82
N CYS A 289 19.95 -8.25 -7.32
CA CYS A 289 18.87 -8.83 -6.53
C CYS A 289 18.05 -9.85 -7.34
N TYR A 290 17.85 -9.60 -8.64
CA TYR A 290 17.11 -10.53 -9.52
C TYR A 290 17.86 -11.84 -9.79
N ILE A 291 19.18 -11.91 -9.61
CA ILE A 291 19.97 -13.14 -9.80
C ILE A 291 19.46 -14.27 -8.88
N LEU A 292 19.07 -13.93 -7.65
CA LEU A 292 18.49 -14.88 -6.67
C LEU A 292 17.13 -15.40 -7.13
N VAL A 293 16.30 -14.51 -7.67
CA VAL A 293 14.98 -14.87 -8.20
C VAL A 293 15.14 -15.79 -9.41
N ILE A 294 16.02 -15.42 -10.35
CA ILE A 294 16.34 -16.20 -11.55
C ILE A 294 16.85 -17.60 -11.18
N ALA A 295 17.74 -17.70 -10.17
CA ALA A 295 18.25 -18.99 -9.71
C ALA A 295 17.13 -19.95 -9.29
N LYS A 296 16.08 -19.39 -8.66
CA LYS A 296 14.95 -20.15 -8.16
C LYS A 296 13.92 -20.48 -9.25
N LEU A 297 13.60 -19.53 -10.14
CA LEU A 297 12.53 -19.68 -11.12
C LEU A 297 12.97 -20.32 -12.43
N GLU A 298 14.16 -19.96 -12.93
CA GLU A 298 14.65 -20.34 -14.26
C GLU A 298 15.82 -21.34 -14.16
N GLY A 299 16.46 -21.39 -12.99
CA GLY A 299 17.48 -22.36 -12.64
C GLY A 299 18.88 -21.77 -12.56
N PRO A 300 19.83 -22.58 -12.06
CA PRO A 300 21.15 -22.08 -11.68
C PRO A 300 22.02 -21.68 -12.87
N ALA A 301 21.91 -22.36 -14.02
CA ALA A 301 22.74 -22.06 -15.19
C ALA A 301 22.46 -20.65 -15.72
N VAL A 302 21.18 -20.24 -15.78
CA VAL A 302 20.78 -18.90 -16.22
C VAL A 302 21.25 -17.85 -15.22
N SER A 303 21.05 -18.11 -13.92
CA SER A 303 21.52 -17.22 -12.85
C SER A 303 23.03 -17.00 -12.86
N GLN A 304 23.82 -18.06 -13.05
CA GLN A 304 25.28 -17.98 -13.16
C GLN A 304 25.71 -17.14 -14.37
N TYR A 305 25.05 -17.31 -15.52
CA TYR A 305 25.31 -16.49 -16.71
C TYR A 305 25.05 -15.00 -16.43
N CYS A 306 23.92 -14.66 -15.80
CA CYS A 306 23.60 -13.29 -15.39
C CYS A 306 24.63 -12.73 -14.40
N ALA A 307 25.05 -13.52 -13.42
CA ALA A 307 26.08 -13.14 -12.45
C ALA A 307 27.43 -12.85 -13.12
N LEU A 308 27.86 -13.70 -14.05
CA LEU A 308 29.11 -13.49 -14.80
C LEU A 308 29.08 -12.20 -15.62
N ARG A 309 27.97 -11.91 -16.31
CA ARG A 309 27.79 -10.65 -17.05
C ARG A 309 27.91 -9.43 -16.14
N LEU A 310 27.26 -9.48 -14.98
CA LEU A 310 27.27 -8.39 -14.00
C LEU A 310 28.66 -8.20 -13.39
N LEU A 311 29.37 -9.29 -13.07
CA LEU A 311 30.75 -9.25 -12.58
C LEU A 311 31.71 -8.66 -13.61
N GLN A 312 31.58 -9.04 -14.89
CA GLN A 312 32.43 -8.51 -15.96
C GLN A 312 32.34 -6.99 -16.04
N VAL A 313 31.13 -6.43 -16.01
CA VAL A 313 30.91 -4.98 -16.09
C VAL A 313 31.45 -4.24 -14.85
N ILE A 314 31.34 -4.83 -13.66
CA ILE A 314 31.81 -4.19 -12.42
C ILE A 314 33.33 -4.23 -12.26
N LEU A 315 33.96 -5.33 -12.69
CA LEU A 315 35.38 -5.57 -12.54
C LEU A 315 36.23 -4.95 -13.64
N LEU A 316 35.67 -4.71 -14.83
CA LEU A 316 36.36 -3.98 -15.89
C LEU A 316 36.48 -2.48 -15.52
N PRO A 317 37.66 -1.84 -15.71
CA PRO A 317 37.84 -0.43 -15.40
C PRO A 317 36.94 0.47 -16.28
N PRO A 318 36.29 1.50 -15.71
CA PRO A 318 35.43 2.38 -16.49
C PRO A 318 36.28 3.24 -17.41
N LEU A 319 36.05 3.16 -18.72
CA LEU A 319 36.59 4.13 -19.68
C LEU A 319 35.98 5.54 -19.49
N CYS A 320 34.92 5.69 -18.69
CA CYS A 320 34.37 6.98 -18.22
C CYS A 320 33.39 6.71 -17.05
N GLY A 321 33.66 7.31 -15.88
CA GLY A 321 32.71 7.38 -14.75
C GLY A 321 33.04 6.44 -13.58
N GLY A 322 33.53 7.01 -12.48
CA GLY A 322 33.95 6.27 -11.28
C GLY A 322 32.82 5.51 -10.61
N PHE A 323 33.00 4.20 -10.41
CA PHE A 323 32.18 3.41 -9.50
C PHE A 323 32.64 3.66 -8.06
N SER A 324 31.70 3.93 -7.15
CA SER A 324 31.99 3.99 -5.71
C SER A 324 32.45 2.61 -5.21
N LEU A 325 33.53 2.59 -4.43
CA LEU A 325 34.16 1.39 -3.86
C LEU A 325 33.16 0.52 -3.04
N ASP A 326 32.13 1.15 -2.47
CA ASP A 326 31.09 0.49 -1.66
C ASP A 326 30.22 -0.48 -2.45
N ILE A 327 29.92 -0.16 -3.72
CA ILE A 327 29.13 -1.03 -4.61
C ILE A 327 29.92 -2.30 -4.92
N ARG A 328 31.24 -2.18 -5.10
CA ARG A 328 32.13 -3.33 -5.37
C ARG A 328 32.20 -4.27 -4.17
N LEU A 329 32.32 -3.74 -2.95
CA LEU A 329 32.39 -4.55 -1.73
C LEU A 329 31.06 -5.23 -1.40
N HIS A 330 29.93 -4.53 -1.55
CA HIS A 330 28.62 -5.10 -1.23
C HIS A 330 28.17 -6.15 -2.26
N LEU A 331 28.47 -5.95 -3.56
CA LEU A 331 28.21 -6.95 -4.60
C LEU A 331 29.17 -8.14 -4.55
N MET A 332 30.44 -7.92 -4.17
CA MET A 332 31.35 -9.03 -3.87
C MET A 332 30.89 -9.81 -2.66
N SER A 333 30.38 -9.17 -1.61
CA SER A 333 29.80 -9.86 -0.44
C SER A 333 28.54 -10.67 -0.82
N LEU A 334 27.65 -10.12 -1.65
CA LEU A 334 26.49 -10.85 -2.17
C LEU A 334 26.91 -12.04 -3.06
N CYS A 335 27.88 -11.86 -3.95
CA CYS A 335 28.40 -12.94 -4.81
C CYS A 335 29.16 -14.01 -4.02
N MET A 336 29.90 -13.63 -2.96
CA MET A 336 30.61 -14.56 -2.08
C MET A 336 29.64 -15.32 -1.16
N SER A 337 28.58 -14.67 -0.66
CA SER A 337 27.50 -15.32 0.10
C SER A 337 26.72 -16.32 -0.77
N LEU A 338 26.53 -16.00 -2.05
CA LEU A 338 26.03 -16.91 -3.07
C LEU A 338 26.96 -18.11 -3.28
N GLN A 339 28.29 -17.95 -3.36
CA GLN A 339 29.21 -19.10 -3.44
C GLN A 339 29.26 -19.96 -2.16
N GLY A 340 29.09 -19.36 -0.98
CA GLY A 340 29.05 -20.08 0.30
C GLY A 340 27.84 -20.98 0.49
N SER A 341 26.67 -20.58 -0.04
CA SER A 341 25.44 -21.41 0.04
C SER A 341 25.40 -22.55 -0.99
N TRP A 342 26.28 -22.52 -2.00
CA TRP A 342 26.41 -23.58 -3.00
C TRP A 342 27.22 -24.80 -2.52
N PHE A 343 28.08 -24.64 -1.50
CA PHE A 343 28.89 -25.75 -0.95
C PHE A 343 28.28 -26.42 0.29
N ALA A 344 27.21 -25.87 0.86
CA ALA A 344 26.58 -26.38 2.09
C ALA A 344 25.30 -27.21 1.82
N SER A 345 25.05 -27.63 0.58
CA SER A 345 23.91 -28.49 0.24
C SER A 345 24.31 -29.65 -0.68
N TYR A 346 25.39 -30.34 -0.29
CA TYR A 346 25.52 -31.78 -0.41
C TYR A 346 25.42 -32.42 0.97
#